data_AF-A0AA35I8C9-F1
#
_entry.id   AF-A0AA35I8C9-F1
#
_cell.length_a   1.000
_cell.length_b   1.000
_cell.length_c   1.000
_cell.angle_alpha   90.00
_cell.angle_beta   90.00
_cell.angle_gamma   90.00
#
_symmetry.space_group_name_H-M   'P 1'
#
loop_
_entity.id
_entity.type
_entity.pdbx_description
1 polymer ?
#
loop_
_entity_poly.entity_id
_entity_poly.type
_entity_poly.pdbx_seq_one_letter_code
_entity_poly.pdbx_strand_id
1 'polypeptide(L)' 'MAAQLGIGVVSSTEVAHDPRVVARPLAGAGLANQHMVGCLERRRELRLIQAFLGLAAGL' A
#
# COMPACT_ATOMS: atom_id res chain seq x y z
N MET A 1 0.33 -8.76 -18.21
CA MET A 1 0.09 -10.07 -17.59
C MET A 1 1.01 -11.11 -18.20
N ALA A 2 1.44 -12.11 -17.42
CA ALA A 2 2.43 -13.10 -17.84
C ALA A 2 2.06 -13.91 -19.09
N ALA A 3 0.76 -14.02 -19.43
CA ALA A 3 0.26 -14.64 -20.65
C ALA A 3 0.06 -13.66 -21.83
N GLN A 4 0.64 -12.45 -21.76
CA GLN A 4 0.58 -11.40 -22.79
C GLN A 4 -0.83 -10.92 -23.19
N LEU A 5 -1.85 -11.20 -22.37
CA LEU A 5 -3.23 -10.80 -22.60
C LEU A 5 -3.51 -9.30 -22.42
N GLY A 6 -2.56 -8.53 -21.87
CA GLY A 6 -2.72 -7.09 -21.66
C GLY A 6 -1.86 -6.48 -20.55
N ILE A 7 -2.16 -5.22 -20.21
CA ILE A 7 -1.50 -4.42 -19.17
C ILE A 7 -2.37 -4.43 -17.90
N GLY A 8 -1.75 -4.60 -16.73
CA GLY A 8 -2.41 -4.48 -15.43
C GLY A 8 -1.85 -3.29 -14.66
N VAL A 9 -2.72 -2.59 -13.94
CA VAL A 9 -2.34 -1.56 -12.97
C VAL A 9 -2.47 -2.17 -11.59
N VAL A 10 -1.40 -2.11 -10.80
CA VAL A 10 -1.33 -2.66 -9.45
C VAL A 10 -0.74 -1.64 -8.49
N SER A 11 -1.01 -1.81 -7.20
CA SER A 11 -0.27 -1.12 -6.15
C SER A 11 1.23 -1.39 -6.31
N SER A 12 2.08 -0.40 -5.99
CA SER A 12 3.54 -0.61 -5.96
C SER A 12 3.96 -1.71 -4.97
N THR A 13 3.14 -2.00 -3.95
CA THR A 13 3.36 -3.08 -2.97
C THR A 13 2.94 -4.46 -3.49
N GLU A 14 2.23 -4.52 -4.61
CA GLU A 14 1.67 -5.75 -5.19
C GLU A 14 2.41 -6.17 -6.47
N VAL A 15 3.55 -5.56 -6.77
CA VAL A 15 4.37 -5.92 -7.92
C VAL A 15 4.86 -7.36 -7.75
N ALA A 16 4.35 -8.26 -8.59
CA ALA A 16 4.76 -9.65 -8.61
C ALA A 16 6.20 -9.80 -9.10
N HIS A 17 6.96 -10.70 -8.47
CA HIS A 17 8.31 -11.06 -8.88
C HIS A 17 8.28 -12.09 -10.02
N ASP A 18 7.64 -11.76 -11.14
CA ASP A 18 7.67 -12.59 -12.36
C ASP A 18 8.66 -11.96 -13.36
N PRO A 19 9.74 -12.67 -13.78
CA PRO A 19 10.75 -12.12 -14.68
C PRO A 19 10.21 -11.76 -16.08
N ARG A 20 9.01 -12.23 -16.44
CA ARG A 20 8.35 -11.93 -17.72
C ARG A 20 7.54 -10.64 -17.68
N VAL A 21 7.38 -10.04 -16.50
CA VAL A 21 6.58 -8.83 -16.30
C VAL A 21 7.51 -7.69 -15.85
N VAL A 22 7.32 -6.52 -16.44
CA VAL A 22 8.07 -5.31 -16.09
C VAL A 22 7.12 -4.30 -15.48
N ALA A 23 7.40 -3.86 -14.26
CA ALA A 23 6.70 -2.76 -13.62
C ALA A 23 7.22 -1.41 -14.14
N ARG A 24 6.30 -0.48 -14.42
CA ARG A 24 6.62 0.91 -14.77
C ARG A 24 5.85 1.85 -13.84
N PRO A 25 6.47 2.90 -13.29
CA PRO A 25 5.76 3.87 -12.47
C PRO A 25 4.76 4.66 -13.31
N LEU A 26 3.59 4.92 -12.74
CA LEU A 26 2.61 5.83 -13.31
C LEU A 26 2.97 7.26 -12.89
N ALA A 27 3.11 8.17 -13.87
CA ALA A 27 3.39 9.58 -13.61
C ALA A 27 2.08 10.38 -13.55
N GLY A 28 1.94 11.21 -12.52
CA GLY A 28 0.78 12.10 -12.37
C GLY A 28 0.76 12.73 -10.99
N ALA A 29 0.33 13.99 -10.91
CA ALA A 29 0.19 14.67 -9.62
C ALA A 29 -0.85 13.93 -8.76
N GLY A 30 -0.51 13.63 -7.51
CA GLY A 30 -1.39 12.91 -6.59
C GLY A 30 -1.46 11.40 -6.79
N LEU A 31 -0.79 10.82 -7.79
CA LEU A 31 -0.64 9.36 -7.93
C LEU A 31 0.41 8.83 -6.95
N ALA A 32 0.04 8.83 -5.67
CA ALA A 32 0.82 8.29 -4.58
C ALA A 32 0.08 7.12 -3.95
N ASN A 33 0.83 6.09 -3.57
CA ASN A 33 0.32 4.96 -2.83
C ASN A 33 0.22 5.33 -1.35
N GLN A 34 -0.87 6.00 -0.97
CA GLN A 34 -1.07 6.47 0.40
C GLN A 34 -1.73 5.39 1.23
N HIS A 35 -0.99 4.85 2.20
CA HIS A 35 -1.51 3.89 3.16
C HIS A 35 -1.90 4.61 4.44
N MET A 36 -3.10 4.32 4.96
CA MET A 36 -3.60 4.93 6.19
C MET A 36 -3.96 3.83 7.20
N VAL A 37 -3.62 4.06 8.46
CA VAL A 37 -4.06 3.22 9.58
C VAL A 37 -5.04 4.02 10.42
N GLY A 38 -6.25 3.49 10.57
CA GLY A 38 -7.32 4.13 11.34
C GLY A 38 -7.76 3.27 12.53
N CYS A 39 -8.34 3.93 13.54
CA CYS A 39 -9.02 3.25 14.62
C CYS A 39 -10.39 3.91 14.88
N LEU A 40 -11.31 3.19 15.52
CA LEU A 40 -12.58 3.77 15.95
C LEU A 40 -12.30 4.78 17.06
N GLU A 41 -12.86 6.00 16.97
CA GLU A 41 -12.57 7.11 17.90
C GLU A 41 -12.71 6.67 19.37
N ARG A 42 -13.80 5.98 19.72
CA ARG A 42 -14.06 5.46 21.07
C ARG A 42 -13.01 4.47 21.60
N ARG A 43 -12.12 3.96 20.75
CA ARG A 43 -11.05 3.01 21.08
C ARG A 43 -9.66 3.65 21.05
N ARG A 44 -9.55 4.93 20.70
CA ARG A 44 -8.28 5.64 20.55
C ARG A 44 -7.48 5.71 21.85
N GLU A 45 -8.14 5.70 23.00
CA GLU A 45 -7.50 5.72 24.31
C GLU A 45 -7.02 4.35 24.80
N LEU A 46 -7.36 3.26 24.11
CA LEU A 46 -6.87 1.94 24.49
C LEU A 46 -5.36 1.86 24.27
N ARG A 47 -4.62 1.48 25.31
CA ARG A 47 -3.15 1.35 25.26
C ARG A 47 -2.64 0.51 24.09
N LEU A 48 -3.35 -0.58 23.77
CA LEU A 48 -3.01 -1.44 22.63
C LEU A 48 -3.13 -0.71 21.29
N ILE A 49 -4.18 0.09 21.11
CA ILE A 49 -4.41 0.89 19.90
C ILE A 49 -3.34 1.96 19.78
N GLN A 50 -3.04 2.68 20.87
CA GLN A 50 -1.97 3.68 20.87
C GLN A 50 -0.60 3.06 20.56
N ALA A 51 -0.30 1.90 21.16
CA ALA A 51 0.95 1.19 20.88
C ALA A 51 1.05 0.79 19.40
N PHE A 52 -0.01 0.22 18.83
CA PHE A 52 -0.03 -0.18 17.42
C PHE A 52 0.11 1.02 16.48
N LEU A 53 -0.64 2.10 16.71
CA LEU A 53 -0.54 3.33 15.90
C LEU A 53 0.84 3.97 16.04
N GLY A 54 1.45 3.94 17.23
CA GLY A 54 2.82 4.40 17.45
C GLY A 54 3.85 3.58 16.66
N LEU A 55 3.70 2.25 16.62
CA LEU A 55 4.55 1.38 15.79
C LEU A 55 4.34 1.67 14.30
N ALA A 56 3.10 1.85 13.86
CA ALA A 56 2.78 2.13 12.46
C ALA A 56 3.31 3.50 11.98
N ALA A 57 3.42 4.50 12.88
CA ALA A 57 3.97 5.82 12.56
C ALA A 57 5.50 5.87 12.52
N GLY A 58 6.18 4.86 13.09
CA GLY A 58 7.64 4.75 13.09
C GLY A 58 8.23 3.94 11.92
N LEU A 59 7.37 3.39 11.05
CA LEU A 59 7.72 2.70 9.81
C LEU A 59 7.66 3.66 8.63
#